data_AF-A0A9W6ZFZ8-F1
#
_entry.id   AF-A0A9W6ZFZ8-F1
#
_cell.length_a   1.000
_cell.length_b   1.000
_cell.length_c   1.000
_cell.angle_alpha   90.00
_cell.angle_beta   90.00
_cell.angle_gamma   90.00
#
_symmetry.space_group_name_H-M   'P 1'
#
loop_
_entity.id
_entity.type
_entity.pdbx_description
1 polymer ?
#
loop_
_entity_poly.entity_id
_entity_poly.type
_entity_poly.pdbx_seq_one_letter_code
_entity_poly.pdbx_strand_id
1 'polypeptide(L)'
;MLRQDITFFLKFFNETMKSRKMLSAAPKAKSAKGVERFSSIQECSLLARGFDYLSKTHDDEGDAVGEFMKSYPIIKEVNERHPLLEEFLIRTSVRLSSDSRNYAAIRLFLGVVLSTFDSATDVYMYFEYRNAGELGYANATLTTLLLNLSLQLFMSFMQNRKTSKRKRFFEALYVVTLIKPGVDAYRVAIGAEQEIDTLTDPKTEMVTHKGLELFTEAIPGTCIQMYAFFAGSTHSSAATFSLFTSVITASFTSTGISYDLDTDRVKRTLGPDFYGYTPGGAKKIIVVACMFFMSMCQLGSKAFVCALCAVTSKFVLLAYLLIDMALFFALKLVRKDFMYWPQINGKSGFVVSAMMRVGVKIIADFTGLVQLRHPYELGGYYWAWTLLSTPIVGYFFGYRYLEFVGSEAGKKADLTLVLTSKEVYGVVTALCVFQFSLCGLFLRNINQRYLKTFYSTCTGNIKCTQMFTHSDEEEMKVQIFTYSRYKWSSIEGEAIE
;
A
#
# COMPACT_ATOMS: atom_id res chain seq x y z
N MET A 1 11.56 1.65 -49.62
CA MET A 1 11.37 1.92 -48.18
C MET A 1 10.61 0.80 -47.47
N LEU A 2 9.35 0.49 -47.79
CA LEU A 2 8.56 -0.56 -47.10
C LEU A 2 9.28 -1.92 -46.90
N ARG A 3 10.02 -2.38 -47.92
CA ARG A 3 10.76 -3.65 -47.89
C ARG A 3 11.95 -3.64 -46.92
N GLN A 4 12.58 -2.48 -46.71
CA GLN A 4 13.69 -2.32 -45.76
C GLN A 4 13.17 -2.28 -44.32
N ASP A 5 12.06 -1.59 -44.07
CA ASP A 5 11.42 -1.51 -42.75
C ASP A 5 10.94 -2.89 -42.28
N ILE A 6 10.30 -3.67 -43.14
CA ILE A 6 9.88 -5.06 -42.84
C ILE A 6 11.09 -5.96 -42.54
N THR A 7 12.19 -5.79 -43.29
CA THR A 7 13.43 -6.56 -43.07
C THR A 7 14.08 -6.20 -41.73
N PHE A 8 14.03 -4.92 -41.35
CA PHE A 8 14.47 -4.45 -40.04
C PHE A 8 13.62 -5.06 -38.91
N PHE A 9 12.29 -5.02 -39.02
CA PHE A 9 11.39 -5.60 -38.01
C PHE A 9 11.59 -7.11 -37.83
N LEU A 10 11.73 -7.86 -38.93
CA LEU A 10 11.98 -9.30 -38.85
C LEU A 10 13.33 -9.62 -38.21
N LYS A 11 14.38 -8.85 -38.49
CA LYS A 11 15.69 -9.00 -37.85
C LYS A 11 15.64 -8.64 -36.37
N PHE A 12 15.04 -7.51 -36.02
CA PHE A 12 14.84 -7.06 -34.65
C PHE A 12 14.06 -8.11 -33.84
N PHE A 13 12.95 -8.60 -34.37
CA PHE A 13 12.12 -9.62 -33.72
C PHE A 13 12.88 -10.94 -33.52
N ASN A 14 13.60 -11.42 -34.55
CA ASN A 14 14.39 -12.64 -34.47
C ASN A 14 15.52 -12.54 -33.44
N GLU A 15 16.22 -11.41 -33.36
CA GLU A 15 17.27 -11.17 -32.36
C GLU A 15 16.71 -11.00 -30.94
N THR A 16 15.53 -10.38 -30.79
CA THR A 16 14.82 -10.29 -29.50
C THR A 16 14.39 -11.67 -29.00
N MET A 17 13.99 -12.58 -29.89
CA MET A 17 13.65 -13.96 -29.54
C MET A 17 14.89 -14.79 -29.19
N LYS A 18 16.05 -14.52 -29.79
CA LYS A 18 17.33 -15.21 -29.51
C LYS A 18 18.01 -14.74 -28.22
N SER A 19 17.80 -13.49 -27.78
CA SER A 19 18.47 -12.91 -26.59
C SER A 19 18.10 -13.58 -25.26
N ARG A 20 17.10 -14.48 -25.24
CA ARG A 20 16.68 -15.31 -24.09
C ARG A 20 17.81 -16.05 -23.35
N LYS A 21 19.02 -16.18 -23.91
CA LYS A 21 20.15 -16.93 -23.31
C LYS A 21 21.36 -16.10 -22.85
N MET A 22 21.40 -14.77 -22.98
CA MET A 22 22.62 -14.02 -22.63
C MET A 22 22.35 -12.75 -21.82
N LEU A 23 22.74 -12.78 -20.55
CA LEU A 23 22.80 -11.64 -19.64
C LEU A 23 24.17 -10.95 -19.75
N SER A 24 24.20 -9.70 -20.21
CA SER A 24 25.20 -8.70 -19.79
C SER A 24 24.68 -7.28 -20.08
N ALA A 25 25.14 -6.33 -19.28
CA ALA A 25 24.67 -4.95 -19.10
C ALA A 25 24.18 -4.20 -20.36
N ALA A 26 23.23 -3.28 -20.13
CA ALA A 26 22.69 -2.36 -21.14
C ALA A 26 23.83 -1.54 -21.81
N PRO A 27 24.12 -1.72 -23.11
CA PRO A 27 25.10 -0.89 -23.78
C PRO A 27 24.44 0.42 -24.20
N LYS A 28 25.00 1.55 -23.76
CA LYS A 28 24.59 2.87 -24.26
C LYS A 28 25.05 3.03 -25.71
N ALA A 29 24.12 3.17 -26.64
CA ALA A 29 24.43 3.46 -28.04
C ALA A 29 24.83 4.94 -28.21
N LYS A 30 26.00 5.20 -28.80
CA LYS A 30 26.33 6.52 -29.34
C LYS A 30 25.47 6.76 -30.61
N SER A 31 24.70 7.84 -30.60
CA SER A 31 24.07 8.55 -31.74
C SER A 31 24.25 7.85 -33.11
N ALA A 32 23.29 7.00 -33.50
CA ALA A 32 23.16 6.53 -34.88
C ALA A 32 22.43 7.60 -35.71
N LYS A 33 23.07 8.09 -36.78
CA LYS A 33 22.51 9.08 -37.71
C LYS A 33 21.63 8.39 -38.76
N GLY A 34 20.34 8.73 -38.77
CA GLY A 34 19.42 8.56 -39.91
C GLY A 34 18.80 7.18 -40.12
N VAL A 35 17.52 7.17 -40.52
CA VAL A 35 16.70 5.98 -40.82
C VAL A 35 17.22 5.15 -42.01
N GLU A 36 18.08 5.72 -42.86
CA GLU A 36 18.45 5.12 -44.16
C GLU A 36 19.55 4.05 -44.13
N ARG A 37 20.13 3.70 -42.97
CA ARG A 37 21.14 2.62 -42.88
C ARG A 37 21.03 1.78 -41.60
N PHE A 38 20.04 0.89 -41.52
CA PHE A 38 20.16 -0.32 -40.69
C PHE A 38 20.40 -1.55 -41.57
N SER A 39 21.65 -1.73 -42.00
CA SER A 39 22.09 -2.95 -42.68
C SER A 39 22.80 -3.92 -41.74
N SER A 40 23.22 -3.49 -40.53
CA SER A 40 24.00 -4.31 -39.61
C SER A 40 23.14 -5.08 -38.60
N ILE A 41 23.41 -6.39 -38.45
CA ILE A 41 22.78 -7.25 -37.43
C ILE A 41 23.09 -6.74 -36.01
N GLN A 42 24.22 -6.06 -35.85
CA GLN A 42 24.75 -5.62 -34.56
C GLN A 42 23.89 -4.52 -33.92
N GLU A 43 23.39 -3.55 -34.71
CA GLU A 43 22.51 -2.49 -34.20
C GLU A 43 21.11 -2.98 -33.85
N CYS A 44 20.56 -3.92 -34.64
CA CYS A 44 19.28 -4.57 -34.32
C CYS A 44 19.37 -5.37 -33.02
N SER A 45 20.49 -6.07 -32.80
CA SER A 45 20.71 -6.82 -31.56
C SER A 45 20.89 -5.91 -30.34
N LEU A 46 21.45 -4.70 -30.51
CA LEU A 46 21.57 -3.71 -29.46
C LEU A 46 20.20 -3.16 -29.02
N LEU A 47 19.36 -2.80 -29.99
CA LEU A 47 17.97 -2.38 -29.75
C LEU A 47 17.16 -3.50 -29.07
N ALA A 48 17.30 -4.74 -29.56
CA ALA A 48 16.62 -5.90 -28.99
C ALA A 48 17.01 -6.15 -27.53
N ARG A 49 18.30 -6.00 -27.18
CA ARG A 49 18.79 -6.12 -25.80
C ARG A 49 18.30 -4.98 -24.91
N GLY A 50 18.29 -3.76 -25.42
CA GLY A 50 17.72 -2.61 -24.72
C GLY A 50 16.23 -2.80 -24.43
N PHE A 51 15.48 -3.28 -25.42
CA PHE A 51 14.06 -3.57 -25.29
C PHE A 51 13.77 -4.71 -24.31
N ASP A 52 14.49 -5.83 -24.39
CA ASP A 52 14.36 -6.95 -23.45
C ASP A 52 14.69 -6.52 -22.01
N TYR A 53 15.75 -5.74 -21.82
CA TYR A 53 16.12 -5.19 -20.51
C TYR A 53 15.01 -4.29 -19.94
N LEU A 54 14.48 -3.36 -20.74
CA LEU A 54 13.41 -2.46 -20.30
C LEU A 54 12.11 -3.22 -20.02
N SER A 55 11.77 -4.20 -20.84
CA SER A 55 10.60 -5.09 -20.67
C SER A 55 10.67 -5.93 -19.39
N LYS A 56 11.87 -6.29 -18.93
CA LYS A 56 12.09 -7.05 -17.69
C LYS A 56 12.27 -6.17 -16.45
N THR A 57 12.64 -4.91 -16.62
CA THR A 57 12.91 -3.98 -15.51
C THR A 57 11.72 -3.13 -15.11
N HIS A 58 10.78 -2.91 -16.03
CA HIS A 58 9.51 -2.24 -15.78
C HIS A 58 8.42 -3.28 -15.50
N ASP A 59 7.52 -2.97 -14.57
CA ASP A 59 6.40 -3.84 -14.20
C ASP A 59 5.21 -3.73 -15.16
N ASP A 60 5.15 -2.66 -15.95
CA ASP A 60 4.14 -2.39 -16.97
C ASP A 60 4.78 -2.40 -18.36
N GLU A 61 4.15 -3.10 -19.31
CA GLU A 61 4.68 -3.25 -20.66
C GLU A 61 4.60 -1.96 -21.48
N GLY A 62 3.64 -1.08 -21.18
CA GLY A 62 3.55 0.25 -21.76
C GLY A 62 4.68 1.16 -21.28
N ASP A 63 5.05 1.09 -20.00
CA ASP A 63 6.19 1.83 -19.44
C ASP A 63 7.52 1.35 -20.05
N ALA A 64 7.70 0.04 -20.21
CA ALA A 64 8.86 -0.53 -20.88
C ALA A 64 9.01 0.01 -22.31
N VAL A 65 7.90 0.07 -23.06
CA VAL A 65 7.85 0.57 -24.44
C VAL A 65 8.04 2.07 -24.49
N GLY A 66 7.40 2.83 -23.60
CA GLY A 66 7.52 4.28 -23.52
C GLY A 66 8.95 4.71 -23.17
N GLU A 67 9.58 4.06 -22.20
CA GLU A 67 10.98 4.30 -21.84
C GLU A 67 11.93 3.83 -22.95
N PHE A 68 11.59 2.76 -23.67
CA PHE A 68 12.33 2.33 -24.86
C PHE A 68 12.26 3.38 -25.97
N MET A 69 11.08 3.93 -26.27
CA MET A 69 10.92 4.99 -27.27
C MET A 69 11.63 6.29 -26.88
N LYS A 70 11.65 6.64 -25.58
CA LYS A 70 12.43 7.78 -25.06
C LYS A 70 13.93 7.53 -25.16
N SER A 71 14.38 6.32 -24.83
CA SER A 71 15.80 5.94 -24.83
C SER A 71 16.37 5.79 -26.24
N TYR A 72 15.53 5.49 -27.23
CA TYR A 72 15.92 5.26 -28.61
C TYR A 72 15.10 6.16 -29.56
N PRO A 73 15.54 7.41 -29.81
CA PRO A 73 14.83 8.39 -30.65
C PRO A 73 14.47 7.89 -32.05
N ILE A 74 15.25 6.94 -32.58
CA ILE A 74 15.00 6.32 -33.88
C ILE A 74 13.74 5.45 -33.89
N ILE A 75 13.38 4.82 -32.76
CA ILE A 75 12.14 4.05 -32.63
C ILE A 75 10.95 4.99 -32.63
N LYS A 76 11.09 6.18 -32.05
CA LYS A 76 10.06 7.24 -32.12
C LYS A 76 9.82 7.70 -33.56
N GLU A 77 10.89 7.94 -34.33
CA GLU A 77 10.78 8.32 -35.76
C GLU A 77 10.13 7.21 -36.61
N VAL A 78 10.39 5.94 -36.29
CA VAL A 78 9.73 4.81 -36.98
C VAL A 78 8.27 4.65 -36.53
N ASN A 79 7.93 4.94 -35.27
CA ASN A 79 6.55 4.93 -34.76
C ASN A 79 5.70 6.01 -35.44
N GLU A 80 6.27 7.19 -35.68
CA GLU A 80 5.61 8.28 -36.43
C GLU A 80 5.28 7.88 -37.89
N ARG A 81 6.07 6.97 -38.49
CA ARG A 81 5.82 6.43 -39.84
C ARG A 81 4.91 5.20 -39.86
N HIS A 82 4.88 4.44 -38.77
CA HIS A 82 4.12 3.19 -38.62
C HIS A 82 3.42 3.17 -37.25
N PRO A 83 2.20 3.72 -37.12
CA PRO A 83 1.52 3.88 -35.83
C PRO A 83 1.23 2.57 -35.08
N LEU A 84 1.23 1.44 -35.79
CA LEU A 84 1.03 0.10 -35.21
C LEU A 84 2.28 -0.43 -34.47
N LEU A 85 3.41 0.27 -34.56
CA LEU A 85 4.65 -0.15 -33.93
C LEU A 85 4.55 -0.15 -32.40
N GLU A 86 3.96 0.90 -31.82
CA GLU A 86 3.74 0.97 -30.37
C GLU A 86 2.92 -0.22 -29.86
N GLU A 87 1.81 -0.53 -30.52
CA GLU A 87 0.96 -1.66 -30.16
C GLU A 87 1.69 -3.00 -30.33
N PHE A 88 2.48 -3.14 -31.40
CA PHE A 88 3.32 -4.32 -31.63
C PHE A 88 4.40 -4.49 -30.54
N LEU A 89 5.06 -3.41 -30.14
CA LEU A 89 6.06 -3.43 -29.07
C LEU A 89 5.42 -3.75 -27.73
N ILE A 90 4.25 -3.18 -27.40
CA ILE A 90 3.50 -3.53 -26.18
C ILE A 90 3.19 -5.03 -26.17
N ARG A 91 2.60 -5.58 -27.26
CA ARG A 91 2.30 -7.01 -27.35
C ARG A 91 3.54 -7.90 -27.28
N THR A 92 4.68 -7.41 -27.76
CA THR A 92 5.96 -8.13 -27.70
C THR A 92 6.57 -8.08 -26.30
N SER A 93 6.52 -6.93 -25.63
CA SER A 93 6.88 -6.77 -24.22
C SER A 93 6.03 -7.70 -23.36
N VAL A 94 4.72 -7.79 -23.57
CA VAL A 94 3.82 -8.73 -22.83
C VAL A 94 4.30 -10.18 -22.93
N ARG A 95 4.86 -10.59 -24.08
CA ARG A 95 5.42 -11.94 -24.28
C ARG A 95 6.81 -12.13 -23.68
N LEU A 96 7.59 -11.05 -23.53
CA LEU A 96 8.92 -11.04 -22.91
C LEU A 96 8.85 -10.94 -21.39
N SER A 97 7.84 -10.22 -20.88
CA SER A 97 7.53 -9.97 -19.48
C SER A 97 6.79 -11.14 -18.82
N SER A 98 6.77 -12.34 -19.42
CA SER A 98 6.16 -13.52 -18.80
C SER A 98 6.72 -13.81 -17.39
N ASP A 99 7.96 -13.39 -17.11
CA ASP A 99 8.59 -13.50 -15.80
C ASP A 99 8.07 -12.47 -14.76
N SER A 100 7.68 -11.25 -15.16
CA SER A 100 7.05 -10.26 -14.25
C SER A 100 5.59 -10.60 -13.97
N ARG A 101 4.88 -11.16 -14.96
CA ARG A 101 3.53 -11.72 -14.77
C ARG A 101 3.53 -12.90 -13.79
N ASN A 102 4.59 -13.73 -13.81
CA ASN A 102 4.79 -14.76 -12.79
C ASN A 102 4.98 -14.16 -11.39
N TYR A 103 5.75 -13.07 -11.25
CA TYR A 103 5.90 -12.37 -9.97
C TYR A 103 4.58 -11.77 -9.47
N ALA A 104 3.83 -11.08 -10.33
CA ALA A 104 2.52 -10.53 -10.00
C ALA A 104 1.51 -11.63 -9.60
N ALA A 105 1.50 -12.75 -10.33
CA ALA A 105 0.66 -13.91 -10.05
C ALA A 105 1.05 -14.62 -8.74
N ILE A 106 2.36 -14.81 -8.48
CA ILE A 106 2.87 -15.40 -7.23
C ILE A 106 2.49 -14.51 -6.04
N ARG A 107 2.67 -13.19 -6.15
CA ARG A 107 2.31 -12.25 -5.10
C ARG A 107 0.81 -12.23 -4.83
N LEU A 108 0.01 -12.29 -5.89
CA LEU A 108 -1.45 -12.35 -5.80
C LEU A 108 -1.91 -13.65 -5.13
N PHE A 109 -1.34 -14.78 -5.54
CA PHE A 109 -1.56 -16.08 -4.89
C PHE A 109 -1.16 -16.06 -3.41
N LEU A 110 0.04 -15.56 -3.09
CA LEU A 110 0.51 -15.41 -1.71
C LEU A 110 -0.42 -14.51 -0.89
N GLY A 111 -0.91 -13.40 -1.46
CA GLY A 111 -1.85 -12.52 -0.77
C GLY A 111 -3.18 -13.19 -0.43
N VAL A 112 -3.73 -13.98 -1.37
CA VAL A 112 -4.95 -14.77 -1.15
C VAL A 112 -4.74 -15.84 -0.09
N VAL A 113 -3.64 -16.59 -0.20
CA VAL A 113 -3.27 -17.62 0.77
C VAL A 113 -3.13 -17.02 2.16
N LEU A 114 -2.35 -15.94 2.32
CA LEU A 114 -2.13 -15.28 3.61
C LEU A 114 -3.43 -14.74 4.23
N SER A 115 -4.28 -14.08 3.44
CA SER A 115 -5.58 -13.58 3.89
C SER A 115 -6.51 -14.73 4.34
N THR A 116 -6.49 -15.86 3.63
CA THR A 116 -7.29 -17.04 4.00
C THR A 116 -6.78 -17.71 5.28
N PHE A 117 -5.46 -17.80 5.42
CA PHE A 117 -4.83 -18.31 6.64
C PHE A 117 -5.13 -17.42 7.84
N ASP A 118 -5.08 -16.09 7.68
CA ASP A 118 -5.36 -15.12 8.74
C ASP A 118 -6.79 -15.26 9.27
N SER A 119 -7.78 -15.30 8.37
CA SER A 119 -9.18 -15.55 8.78
C SER A 119 -9.37 -16.92 9.45
N ALA A 120 -8.63 -17.94 9.02
CA ALA A 120 -8.68 -19.26 9.66
C ALA A 120 -8.04 -19.25 11.05
N THR A 121 -6.90 -18.55 11.23
CA THR A 121 -6.25 -18.40 12.53
C THR A 121 -7.10 -17.59 13.50
N ASP A 122 -7.83 -16.58 13.05
CA ASP A 122 -8.73 -15.80 13.90
C ASP A 122 -9.92 -16.63 14.39
N VAL A 123 -10.50 -17.48 13.53
CA VAL A 123 -11.54 -18.44 13.94
C VAL A 123 -10.98 -19.47 14.92
N TYR A 124 -9.77 -19.97 14.70
CA TYR A 124 -9.10 -20.87 15.64
C TYR A 124 -8.92 -20.21 17.01
N MET A 125 -8.41 -18.97 17.04
CA MET A 125 -8.20 -18.23 18.29
C MET A 125 -9.50 -17.97 19.05
N TYR A 126 -10.61 -17.73 18.36
CA TYR A 126 -11.92 -17.64 19.00
C TYR A 126 -12.27 -18.92 19.78
N PHE A 127 -12.09 -20.10 19.18
CA PHE A 127 -12.35 -21.37 19.84
C PHE A 127 -11.36 -21.65 20.97
N GLU A 128 -10.08 -21.32 20.77
CA GLU A 128 -9.04 -21.45 21.79
C GLU A 128 -9.40 -20.64 23.04
N TYR A 129 -9.71 -19.34 22.90
CA TYR A 129 -10.12 -18.50 24.03
C TYR A 129 -11.40 -18.99 24.70
N ARG A 130 -12.37 -19.48 23.91
CA ARG A 130 -13.61 -20.03 24.47
C ARG A 130 -13.35 -21.29 25.29
N ASN A 131 -12.50 -22.18 24.80
CA ASN A 131 -12.13 -23.42 25.50
C ASN A 131 -11.32 -23.13 26.77
N ALA A 132 -10.50 -22.08 26.76
CA ALA A 132 -9.77 -21.60 27.93
C ALA A 132 -10.66 -20.86 28.96
N GLY A 133 -11.96 -20.65 28.67
CA GLY A 133 -12.87 -19.89 29.53
C GLY A 133 -12.72 -18.38 29.44
N GLU A 134 -11.88 -17.88 28.53
CA GLU A 134 -11.56 -16.46 28.34
C GLU A 134 -12.57 -15.77 27.41
N LEU A 135 -13.84 -15.79 27.82
CA LEU A 135 -14.95 -15.28 27.00
C LEU A 135 -14.79 -13.82 26.59
N GLY A 136 -14.06 -13.01 27.36
CA GLY A 136 -13.74 -11.63 27.00
C GLY A 136 -12.94 -11.52 25.70
N TYR A 137 -11.88 -12.31 25.55
CA TYR A 137 -11.06 -12.31 24.33
C TYR A 137 -11.78 -12.98 23.17
N ALA A 138 -12.48 -14.10 23.43
CA ALA A 138 -13.29 -14.76 22.41
C ALA A 138 -14.33 -13.81 21.81
N ASN A 139 -15.08 -13.09 22.65
CA ASN A 139 -16.10 -12.15 22.17
C ASN A 139 -15.48 -10.94 21.45
N ALA A 140 -14.30 -10.47 21.89
CA ALA A 140 -13.59 -9.39 21.22
C ALA A 140 -13.14 -9.79 19.81
N THR A 141 -12.51 -10.96 19.65
CA THR A 141 -12.10 -11.51 18.35
C THR A 141 -13.29 -11.76 17.43
N LEU A 142 -14.39 -12.31 17.95
CA LEU A 142 -15.61 -12.49 17.16
C LEU A 142 -16.21 -11.15 16.71
N THR A 143 -16.15 -10.13 17.57
CA THR A 143 -16.66 -8.79 17.24
C THR A 143 -15.87 -8.16 16.10
N THR A 144 -14.55 -8.26 16.11
CA THR A 144 -13.69 -7.70 15.04
C THR A 144 -13.92 -8.40 13.71
N LEU A 145 -14.07 -9.74 13.73
CA LEU A 145 -14.38 -10.54 12.54
C LEU A 145 -15.76 -10.17 11.94
N LEU A 146 -16.80 -10.11 12.78
CA LEU A 146 -18.15 -9.75 12.34
C LEU A 146 -18.24 -8.31 11.86
N LEU A 147 -17.50 -7.39 12.49
CA LEU A 147 -17.43 -5.99 12.07
C LEU A 147 -16.78 -5.86 10.69
N ASN A 148 -15.66 -6.56 10.45
CA ASN A 148 -15.01 -6.59 9.14
C ASN A 148 -15.97 -7.11 8.07
N LEU A 149 -16.57 -8.29 8.31
CA LEU A 149 -17.49 -8.89 7.34
C LEU A 149 -18.69 -7.98 7.04
N SER A 150 -19.27 -7.36 8.07
CA SER A 150 -20.42 -6.45 7.92
C SER A 150 -20.06 -5.20 7.12
N LEU A 151 -18.90 -4.59 7.38
CA LEU A 151 -18.48 -3.40 6.66
C LEU A 151 -18.04 -3.74 5.23
N GLN A 152 -17.42 -4.90 4.99
CA GLN A 152 -17.07 -5.34 3.64
C GLN A 152 -18.34 -5.60 2.81
N LEU A 153 -19.38 -6.20 3.39
CA LEU A 153 -20.68 -6.36 2.74
C LEU A 153 -21.33 -5.02 2.41
N PHE A 154 -21.29 -4.08 3.36
CA PHE A 154 -21.81 -2.73 3.14
C PHE A 154 -21.06 -2.01 2.01
N MET A 155 -19.72 -2.06 2.00
CA MET A 155 -18.90 -1.43 0.96
C MET A 155 -19.12 -2.08 -0.41
N SER A 156 -19.19 -3.41 -0.47
CA SER A 156 -19.48 -4.15 -1.70
C SER A 156 -20.88 -3.83 -2.24
N PHE A 157 -21.88 -3.70 -1.36
CA PHE A 157 -23.22 -3.25 -1.73
C PHE A 157 -23.21 -1.82 -2.26
N MET A 158 -22.53 -0.88 -1.58
CA MET A 158 -22.43 0.51 -2.01
C MET A 158 -21.77 0.63 -3.38
N GLN A 159 -20.65 -0.08 -3.58
CA GLN A 159 -19.92 -0.15 -4.85
C GLN A 159 -20.81 -0.63 -6.00
N ASN A 160 -21.69 -1.60 -5.75
CA ASN A 160 -22.53 -2.24 -6.76
C ASN A 160 -24.00 -1.82 -6.70
N ARG A 161 -24.35 -0.75 -5.97
CA ARG A 161 -25.76 -0.42 -5.64
C ARG A 161 -26.64 -0.16 -6.86
N LYS A 162 -26.05 0.37 -7.94
CA LYS A 162 -26.73 0.68 -9.21
C LYS A 162 -26.69 -0.47 -10.22
N THR A 163 -25.94 -1.54 -9.93
CA THR A 163 -25.77 -2.68 -10.84
C THR A 163 -26.90 -3.72 -10.70
N SER A 164 -26.89 -4.72 -11.58
CA SER A 164 -27.88 -5.81 -11.59
C SER A 164 -27.97 -6.54 -10.24
N LYS A 165 -29.17 -7.02 -9.87
CA LYS A 165 -29.38 -7.80 -8.63
C LYS A 165 -28.50 -9.06 -8.59
N ARG A 166 -28.28 -9.69 -9.75
CA ARG A 166 -27.41 -10.87 -9.89
C ARG A 166 -25.97 -10.53 -9.49
N LYS A 167 -25.42 -9.43 -10.01
CA LYS A 167 -24.06 -9.00 -9.65
C LYS A 167 -23.94 -8.75 -8.15
N ARG A 168 -24.86 -7.97 -7.56
CA ARG A 168 -24.89 -7.70 -6.11
C ARG A 168 -24.91 -8.98 -5.27
N PHE A 169 -25.67 -10.00 -5.69
CA PHE A 169 -25.70 -11.29 -5.01
C PHE A 169 -24.35 -12.01 -5.06
N PHE A 170 -23.69 -12.07 -6.23
CA PHE A 170 -22.37 -12.69 -6.34
C PHE A 170 -21.29 -11.93 -5.59
N GLU A 171 -21.32 -10.59 -5.61
CA GLU A 171 -20.40 -9.77 -4.83
C GLU A 171 -20.55 -9.99 -3.33
N ALA A 172 -21.79 -10.07 -2.84
CA ALA A 172 -22.05 -10.46 -1.45
C ALA A 172 -21.56 -11.89 -1.14
N LEU A 173 -21.75 -12.83 -2.07
CA LEU A 173 -21.27 -14.20 -1.91
C LEU A 173 -19.74 -14.27 -1.83
N TYR A 174 -19.02 -13.49 -2.63
CA TYR A 174 -17.55 -13.41 -2.56
C TYR A 174 -17.08 -12.90 -1.20
N VAL A 175 -17.79 -11.94 -0.60
CA VAL A 175 -17.47 -11.42 0.73
C VAL A 175 -17.75 -12.47 1.82
N VAL A 176 -18.95 -13.07 1.84
CA VAL A 176 -19.33 -14.08 2.84
C VAL A 176 -18.46 -15.34 2.79
N THR A 177 -18.00 -15.71 1.59
CA THR A 177 -17.09 -16.86 1.41
C THR A 177 -15.62 -16.52 1.66
N LEU A 178 -15.30 -15.25 1.98
CA LEU A 178 -13.93 -14.75 2.21
C LEU A 178 -13.01 -14.83 0.96
N ILE A 179 -13.58 -14.99 -0.23
CA ILE A 179 -12.82 -15.10 -1.49
C ILE A 179 -12.65 -13.73 -2.17
N LYS A 180 -13.39 -12.70 -1.72
CA LYS A 180 -13.35 -11.33 -2.27
C LYS A 180 -11.93 -10.77 -2.49
N PRO A 181 -10.97 -10.89 -1.54
CA PRO A 181 -9.61 -10.39 -1.76
C PRO A 181 -8.94 -11.00 -3.01
N GLY A 182 -9.19 -12.28 -3.28
CA GLY A 182 -8.68 -12.97 -4.48
C GLY A 182 -9.39 -12.58 -5.76
N VAL A 183 -10.71 -12.41 -5.71
CA VAL A 183 -11.49 -11.92 -6.87
C VAL A 183 -11.02 -10.51 -7.27
N ASP A 184 -10.86 -9.63 -6.30
CA ASP A 184 -10.43 -8.25 -6.55
C ASP A 184 -9.01 -8.18 -7.09
N ALA A 185 -8.10 -8.93 -6.46
CA ALA A 185 -6.74 -9.00 -6.94
C ALA A 185 -6.68 -9.55 -8.37
N TYR A 186 -7.48 -10.59 -8.68
CA TYR A 186 -7.56 -11.16 -10.03
C TYR A 186 -8.06 -10.12 -11.04
N ARG A 187 -9.12 -9.37 -10.72
CA ARG A 187 -9.65 -8.28 -11.56
C ARG A 187 -8.61 -7.20 -11.84
N VAL A 188 -7.83 -6.82 -10.82
CA VAL A 188 -6.72 -5.86 -10.98
C VAL A 188 -5.61 -6.44 -11.85
N ALA A 189 -5.26 -7.72 -11.66
CA ALA A 189 -4.17 -8.37 -12.41
C ALA A 189 -4.47 -8.59 -13.89
N ILE A 190 -5.75 -8.74 -14.27
CA ILE A 190 -6.16 -8.79 -15.68
C ILE A 190 -6.38 -7.40 -16.30
N GLY A 191 -6.18 -6.32 -15.53
CA GLY A 191 -6.40 -4.95 -15.99
C GLY A 191 -7.87 -4.64 -16.27
N ALA A 192 -8.80 -5.17 -15.47
CA ALA A 192 -10.22 -4.89 -15.65
C ALA A 192 -10.51 -3.39 -15.52
N GLU A 193 -11.21 -2.83 -16.50
CA GLU A 193 -11.68 -1.45 -16.45
C GLU A 193 -12.84 -1.29 -15.47
N GLN A 194 -13.13 -0.04 -15.09
CA GLN A 194 -14.29 0.26 -14.25
C GLN A 194 -15.58 -0.09 -15.01
N GLU A 195 -16.39 -0.98 -14.43
CA GLU A 195 -17.68 -1.34 -15.00
C GLU A 195 -18.70 -0.19 -14.85
N ILE A 196 -19.58 -0.04 -15.84
CA ILE A 196 -20.70 0.91 -15.79
C ILE A 196 -21.52 0.68 -14.51
N ASP A 197 -21.99 1.76 -13.88
CA ASP A 197 -22.78 1.75 -12.64
C ASP A 197 -22.06 1.30 -11.36
N THR A 198 -20.73 1.10 -11.41
CA THR A 198 -19.90 0.92 -10.19
C THR A 198 -19.35 2.26 -9.69
N LEU A 199 -19.10 2.39 -8.37
CA LEU A 199 -18.61 3.66 -7.80
C LEU A 199 -17.15 3.95 -8.13
N THR A 200 -16.29 2.93 -8.07
CA THR A 200 -14.84 3.07 -8.28
C THR A 200 -14.28 1.99 -9.19
N ASP A 201 -13.09 2.22 -9.73
CA ASP A 201 -12.32 1.22 -10.47
C ASP A 201 -11.92 0.02 -9.57
N PRO A 202 -11.61 -1.15 -10.17
CA PRO A 202 -11.28 -2.37 -9.41
C PRO A 202 -10.09 -2.22 -8.45
N LYS A 203 -9.11 -1.36 -8.76
CA LYS A 203 -7.93 -1.15 -7.91
C LYS A 203 -8.29 -0.34 -6.68
N THR A 204 -9.06 0.73 -6.85
CA THR A 204 -9.58 1.52 -5.72
C THR A 204 -10.51 0.69 -4.85
N GLU A 205 -11.34 -0.18 -5.42
CA GLU A 205 -12.17 -1.13 -4.67
C GLU A 205 -11.30 -2.09 -3.84
N MET A 206 -10.30 -2.72 -4.45
CA MET A 206 -9.37 -3.64 -3.77
C MET A 206 -8.64 -2.94 -2.60
N VAL A 207 -8.09 -1.75 -2.84
CA VAL A 207 -7.37 -0.98 -1.80
C VAL A 207 -8.31 -0.60 -0.66
N THR A 208 -9.56 -0.26 -0.95
CA THR A 208 -10.56 0.07 0.05
C THR A 208 -10.90 -1.15 0.92
N HIS A 209 -11.10 -2.33 0.32
CA HIS A 209 -11.34 -3.57 1.06
C HIS A 209 -10.14 -3.97 1.93
N LYS A 210 -8.92 -3.92 1.39
CA LYS A 210 -7.69 -4.18 2.16
C LYS A 210 -7.50 -3.19 3.31
N GLY A 211 -7.79 -1.91 3.09
CA GLY A 211 -7.74 -0.90 4.14
C GLY A 211 -8.76 -1.14 5.24
N LEU A 212 -9.96 -1.57 4.88
CA LEU A 212 -11.01 -1.93 5.83
C LEU A 212 -10.60 -3.14 6.68
N GLU A 213 -10.10 -4.21 6.04
CA GLU A 213 -9.58 -5.41 6.71
C GLU A 213 -8.49 -5.06 7.74
N LEU A 214 -7.52 -4.22 7.34
CA LEU A 214 -6.49 -3.72 8.25
C LEU A 214 -7.09 -2.99 9.46
N PHE A 215 -8.07 -2.11 9.23
CA PHE A 215 -8.68 -1.27 10.26
C PHE A 215 -9.57 -2.04 11.24
N THR A 216 -10.37 -3.00 10.77
CA THR A 216 -11.43 -3.63 11.56
C THR A 216 -11.06 -4.99 12.14
N GLU A 217 -10.18 -5.73 11.47
CA GLU A 217 -9.80 -7.10 11.86
C GLU A 217 -8.32 -7.17 12.23
N ALA A 218 -7.43 -6.88 11.28
CA ALA A 218 -6.01 -7.22 11.47
C ALA A 218 -5.35 -6.43 12.62
N ILE A 219 -5.55 -5.10 12.68
CA ILE A 219 -4.97 -4.27 13.76
C ILE A 219 -5.64 -4.57 15.11
N PRO A 220 -6.98 -4.55 15.25
CA PRO A 220 -7.63 -4.87 16.52
C PRO A 220 -7.34 -6.30 16.99
N GLY A 221 -7.38 -7.29 16.08
CA GLY A 221 -7.08 -8.69 16.36
C GLY A 221 -5.66 -8.87 16.89
N THR A 222 -4.67 -8.24 16.23
CA THR A 222 -3.28 -8.23 16.72
C THR A 222 -3.17 -7.62 18.13
N CYS A 223 -3.90 -6.54 18.42
CA CYS A 223 -3.90 -5.92 19.76
C CYS A 223 -4.53 -6.81 20.83
N ILE A 224 -5.64 -7.48 20.49
CA ILE A 224 -6.33 -8.42 21.39
C ILE A 224 -5.43 -9.62 21.68
N GLN A 225 -4.86 -10.24 20.64
CA GLN A 225 -3.96 -11.38 20.77
C GLN A 225 -2.70 -11.00 21.58
N MET A 226 -2.12 -9.82 21.31
CA MET A 226 -0.98 -9.32 22.10
C MET A 226 -1.35 -9.10 23.56
N TYR A 227 -2.51 -8.49 23.87
CA TYR A 227 -2.94 -8.28 25.25
C TYR A 227 -3.26 -9.60 25.97
N ALA A 228 -3.94 -10.54 25.31
CA ALA A 228 -4.19 -11.88 25.82
C ALA A 228 -2.87 -12.64 26.07
N PHE A 229 -1.83 -12.39 25.28
CA PHE A 229 -0.50 -12.94 25.51
C PHE A 229 0.17 -12.42 26.80
N PHE A 230 -0.30 -11.33 27.42
CA PHE A 230 0.20 -10.86 28.72
C PHE A 230 -0.72 -11.25 29.88
N ALA A 231 -2.03 -11.10 29.68
CA ALA A 231 -3.02 -11.16 30.74
C ALA A 231 -3.93 -12.41 30.68
N GLY A 232 -3.83 -13.20 29.62
CA GLY A 232 -4.54 -14.46 29.46
C GLY A 232 -3.64 -15.66 29.72
N SER A 233 -4.28 -16.79 29.94
CA SER A 233 -3.71 -18.13 30.12
C SER A 233 -3.30 -18.80 28.81
N THR A 234 -3.73 -18.27 27.66
CA THR A 234 -3.50 -18.87 26.34
C THR A 234 -2.13 -18.47 25.77
N HIS A 235 -1.09 -19.21 26.14
CA HIS A 235 0.27 -19.09 25.57
C HIS A 235 0.66 -20.29 24.68
N SER A 236 -0.31 -21.00 24.11
CA SER A 236 0.00 -22.16 23.26
C SER A 236 0.90 -21.76 22.08
N SER A 237 1.69 -22.70 21.57
CA SER A 237 2.51 -22.48 20.37
C SER A 237 1.64 -22.02 19.18
N ALA A 238 0.38 -22.47 19.14
CA ALA A 238 -0.60 -22.05 18.15
C ALA A 238 -1.02 -20.58 18.31
N ALA A 239 -1.22 -20.09 19.55
CA ALA A 239 -1.53 -18.68 19.80
C ALA A 239 -0.37 -17.75 19.43
N THR A 240 0.87 -18.16 19.74
CA THR A 240 2.06 -17.41 19.32
C THR A 240 2.17 -17.38 17.79
N PHE A 241 1.96 -18.52 17.13
CA PHE A 241 1.96 -18.61 15.67
C PHE A 241 0.90 -17.69 15.05
N SER A 242 -0.32 -17.69 15.60
CA SER A 242 -1.42 -16.81 15.19
C SER A 242 -1.03 -15.33 15.25
N LEU A 243 -0.41 -14.89 16.34
CA LEU A 243 0.03 -13.50 16.49
C LEU A 243 1.04 -13.11 15.41
N PHE A 244 2.01 -13.99 15.11
CA PHE A 244 2.97 -13.75 14.04
C PHE A 244 2.32 -13.74 12.65
N THR A 245 1.37 -14.66 12.38
CA THR A 245 0.68 -14.69 11.09
C THR A 245 -0.13 -13.42 10.86
N SER A 246 -0.84 -12.92 11.87
CA SER A 246 -1.62 -11.67 11.73
C SER A 246 -0.72 -10.46 11.47
N VAL A 247 0.42 -10.36 12.16
CA VAL A 247 1.39 -9.27 11.91
C VAL A 247 1.96 -9.36 10.49
N ILE A 248 2.30 -10.57 10.03
CA ILE A 248 2.82 -10.80 8.67
C ILE A 248 1.77 -10.45 7.62
N THR A 249 0.54 -10.92 7.76
CA THR A 249 -0.55 -10.68 6.80
C THR A 249 -0.87 -9.19 6.71
N ALA A 250 -1.03 -8.49 7.83
CA ALA A 250 -1.24 -7.04 7.86
C ALA A 250 -0.09 -6.26 7.20
N SER A 251 1.15 -6.69 7.44
CA SER A 251 2.34 -6.08 6.86
C SER A 251 2.46 -6.31 5.36
N PHE A 252 2.08 -7.50 4.89
CA PHE A 252 2.01 -7.83 3.49
C PHE A 252 0.93 -7.01 2.77
N THR A 253 -0.25 -6.89 3.37
CA THR A 253 -1.37 -6.09 2.84
C THR A 253 -1.01 -4.60 2.73
N SER A 254 -0.44 -3.99 3.78
CA SER A 254 0.00 -2.58 3.77
C SER A 254 1.12 -2.30 2.78
N THR A 255 2.08 -3.22 2.65
CA THR A 255 3.16 -3.15 1.65
C THR A 255 2.61 -3.28 0.23
N GLY A 256 1.70 -4.23 0.01
CA GLY A 256 1.03 -4.44 -1.25
C GLY A 256 0.29 -3.19 -1.72
N ILE A 257 -0.49 -2.54 -0.84
CA ILE A 257 -1.16 -1.27 -1.15
C ILE A 257 -0.14 -0.21 -1.61
N SER A 258 0.94 -0.01 -0.85
CA SER A 258 1.92 1.04 -1.16
C SER A 258 2.64 0.77 -2.49
N TYR A 259 3.04 -0.48 -2.72
CA TYR A 259 3.69 -0.87 -3.97
C TYR A 259 2.73 -0.77 -5.17
N ASP A 260 1.52 -1.32 -5.07
CA ASP A 260 0.54 -1.35 -6.17
C ASP A 260 0.14 0.05 -6.63
N LEU A 261 0.06 1.00 -5.70
CA LEU A 261 -0.23 2.40 -6.01
C LEU A 261 0.99 3.15 -6.54
N ASP A 262 2.19 2.82 -6.07
CA ASP A 262 3.44 3.43 -6.54
C ASP A 262 3.87 2.97 -7.93
N THR A 263 3.55 1.73 -8.31
CA THR A 263 3.87 1.16 -9.63
C THR A 263 2.75 1.32 -10.65
N ASP A 264 1.61 1.91 -10.27
CA ASP A 264 0.50 2.12 -11.18
C ASP A 264 0.80 3.23 -12.21
N ARG A 265 0.64 2.93 -13.50
CA ARG A 265 0.91 3.85 -14.60
C ARG A 265 0.04 5.11 -14.53
N VAL A 266 -1.27 4.94 -14.34
CA VAL A 266 -2.22 6.05 -14.29
C VAL A 266 -1.85 7.02 -13.16
N LYS A 267 -1.52 6.50 -11.97
CA LYS A 267 -1.08 7.29 -10.83
C LYS A 267 0.29 7.94 -11.02
N ARG A 268 1.24 7.27 -11.69
CA ARG A 268 2.53 7.87 -12.05
C ARG A 268 2.39 9.02 -13.04
N THR A 269 1.48 8.90 -14.00
CA THR A 269 1.16 9.98 -14.95
C THR A 269 0.46 11.14 -14.26
N LEU A 270 -0.55 10.88 -13.43
CA LEU A 270 -1.34 11.91 -12.76
C LEU A 270 -0.65 12.53 -11.53
N GLY A 271 0.34 11.85 -10.95
CA GLY A 271 1.04 12.26 -9.74
C GLY A 271 2.55 12.01 -9.79
N PRO A 272 3.28 12.51 -10.81
CA PRO A 272 4.70 12.18 -11.06
C PRO A 272 5.65 12.73 -9.99
N ASP A 273 5.20 13.65 -9.15
CA ASP A 273 5.97 14.16 -8.00
C ASP A 273 5.87 13.29 -6.75
N PHE A 274 4.93 12.33 -6.72
CA PHE A 274 4.64 11.51 -5.55
C PHE A 274 4.86 10.02 -5.80
N TYR A 275 4.40 9.53 -6.94
CA TYR A 275 4.47 8.13 -7.36
C TYR A 275 5.68 7.89 -8.27
N GLY A 276 6.30 6.72 -8.15
CA GLY A 276 7.56 6.35 -8.78
C GLY A 276 8.75 6.29 -7.82
N TYR A 277 8.53 6.22 -6.49
CA TYR A 277 9.63 6.14 -5.53
C TYR A 277 10.31 4.78 -5.53
N THR A 278 9.61 3.72 -5.94
CA THR A 278 10.17 2.37 -6.07
C THR A 278 11.03 2.28 -7.33
N PRO A 279 12.33 1.99 -7.21
CA PRO A 279 13.22 1.82 -8.36
C PRO A 279 12.97 0.49 -9.07
N GLY A 280 13.38 0.38 -10.34
CA GLY A 280 13.41 -0.89 -11.06
C GLY A 280 14.53 -1.83 -10.63
N GLY A 281 14.53 -3.06 -11.17
CA GLY A 281 15.58 -4.06 -10.97
C GLY A 281 15.70 -4.57 -9.52
N ALA A 282 16.92 -4.94 -9.09
CA ALA A 282 17.15 -5.56 -7.77
C ALA A 282 16.82 -4.66 -6.58
N LYS A 283 16.96 -3.33 -6.73
CA LYS A 283 16.61 -2.37 -5.67
C LYS A 283 15.12 -2.39 -5.33
N LYS A 284 14.26 -2.79 -6.28
CA LYS A 284 12.82 -3.00 -6.05
C LYS A 284 12.57 -3.97 -4.91
N ILE A 285 13.25 -5.12 -4.93
CA ILE A 285 13.11 -6.17 -3.93
C ILE A 285 13.54 -5.64 -2.56
N ILE A 286 14.64 -4.89 -2.50
CA ILE A 286 15.13 -4.26 -1.26
C ILE A 286 14.10 -3.29 -0.70
N VAL A 287 13.56 -2.40 -1.54
CA VAL A 287 12.56 -1.39 -1.13
C VAL A 287 11.28 -2.04 -0.64
N VAL A 288 10.76 -3.05 -1.36
CA VAL A 288 9.57 -3.81 -0.96
C VAL A 288 9.80 -4.58 0.34
N ALA A 289 10.95 -5.25 0.49
CA ALA A 289 11.30 -5.93 1.72
C ALA A 289 11.41 -4.95 2.90
N CYS A 290 12.01 -3.78 2.70
CA CYS A 290 12.07 -2.75 3.74
C CYS A 290 10.67 -2.27 4.13
N MET A 291 9.77 -1.99 3.17
CA MET A 291 8.39 -1.60 3.49
C MET A 291 7.67 -2.66 4.32
N PHE A 292 7.85 -3.95 3.97
CA PHE A 292 7.27 -5.07 4.68
C PHE A 292 7.77 -5.18 6.12
N PHE A 293 9.09 -5.26 6.32
CA PHE A 293 9.66 -5.37 7.65
C PHE A 293 9.43 -4.11 8.49
N MET A 294 9.37 -2.92 7.87
CA MET A 294 9.03 -1.69 8.58
C MET A 294 7.60 -1.73 9.12
N SER A 295 6.66 -2.22 8.33
CA SER A 295 5.27 -2.39 8.73
C SER A 295 5.13 -3.40 9.86
N MET A 296 5.84 -4.53 9.77
CA MET A 296 5.88 -5.55 10.84
C MET A 296 6.38 -4.96 12.16
N CYS A 297 7.48 -4.20 12.11
CA CYS A 297 8.06 -3.58 13.29
C CYS A 297 7.12 -2.54 13.90
N GLN A 298 6.49 -1.72 13.06
CA GLN A 298 5.55 -0.71 13.51
C GLN A 298 4.33 -1.35 14.21
N LEU A 299 3.75 -2.39 13.60
CA LEU A 299 2.56 -3.06 14.10
C LEU A 299 2.85 -3.81 15.40
N GLY A 300 3.94 -4.58 15.42
CA GLY A 300 4.39 -5.28 16.61
C GLY A 300 4.69 -4.31 17.76
N SER A 301 5.38 -3.19 17.47
CA SER A 301 5.69 -2.17 18.49
C SER A 301 4.43 -1.52 19.04
N LYS A 302 3.50 -1.07 18.19
CA LYS A 302 2.25 -0.44 18.64
C LYS A 302 1.35 -1.41 19.40
N ALA A 303 1.22 -2.65 18.94
CA ALA A 303 0.44 -3.68 19.63
C ALA A 303 1.04 -3.98 21.02
N PHE A 304 2.37 -4.14 21.11
CA PHE A 304 3.08 -4.33 22.37
C PHE A 304 2.84 -3.16 23.34
N VAL A 305 2.97 -1.92 22.86
CA VAL A 305 2.70 -0.71 23.66
C VAL A 305 1.24 -0.66 24.14
N CYS A 306 0.28 -0.98 23.27
CA CYS A 306 -1.13 -1.03 23.65
C CYS A 306 -1.39 -2.10 24.72
N ALA A 307 -0.73 -3.26 24.62
CA ALA A 307 -0.84 -4.33 25.61
C ALA A 307 -0.26 -3.92 26.98
N LEU A 308 0.95 -3.35 27.02
CA LEU A 308 1.55 -2.83 28.27
C LEU A 308 0.65 -1.79 28.94
N CYS A 309 0.07 -0.89 28.14
CA CYS A 309 -0.83 0.13 28.62
C CYS A 309 -2.15 -0.47 29.12
N ALA A 310 -2.74 -1.42 28.39
CA ALA A 310 -3.97 -2.11 28.79
C ALA A 310 -3.81 -2.90 30.10
N VAL A 311 -2.66 -3.55 30.30
CA VAL A 311 -2.32 -4.27 31.54
C VAL A 311 -2.26 -3.29 32.72
N THR A 312 -1.68 -2.12 32.52
CA THR A 312 -1.55 -1.10 33.57
C THR A 312 -2.90 -0.43 33.88
N SER A 313 -3.60 0.04 32.84
CA SER A 313 -4.92 0.66 32.96
C SER A 313 -5.57 0.81 31.59
N LYS A 314 -6.70 0.12 31.39
CA LYS A 314 -7.54 0.25 30.19
C LYS A 314 -8.05 1.69 29.97
N PHE A 315 -8.25 2.44 31.05
CA PHE A 315 -8.64 3.86 30.98
C PHE A 315 -7.50 4.72 30.40
N VAL A 316 -6.26 4.49 30.84
CA VAL A 316 -5.09 5.20 30.31
C VAL A 316 -4.87 4.87 28.84
N LEU A 317 -5.08 3.62 28.43
CA LEU A 317 -5.03 3.23 27.02
C LEU A 317 -6.06 4.02 26.19
N LEU A 318 -7.31 4.05 26.64
CA LEU A 318 -8.37 4.77 25.95
C LEU A 318 -8.06 6.28 25.87
N ALA A 319 -7.59 6.87 26.97
CA ALA A 319 -7.20 8.27 26.99
C ALA A 319 -6.05 8.56 26.02
N TYR A 320 -5.02 7.73 25.97
CA TYR A 320 -3.91 7.86 25.02
C TYR A 320 -4.39 7.83 23.56
N LEU A 321 -5.20 6.84 23.19
CA LEU A 321 -5.72 6.70 21.82
C LEU A 321 -6.63 7.87 21.43
N LEU A 322 -7.50 8.33 22.35
CA LEU A 322 -8.41 9.45 22.10
C LEU A 322 -7.67 10.79 22.02
N ILE A 323 -6.70 11.03 22.89
CA ILE A 323 -5.89 12.27 22.88
C ILE A 323 -5.07 12.34 21.59
N ASP A 324 -4.41 11.25 21.18
CA ASP A 324 -3.64 11.23 19.94
C ASP A 324 -4.51 11.48 18.71
N MET A 325 -5.70 10.87 18.65
CA MET A 325 -6.67 11.14 17.58
C MET A 325 -7.19 12.58 17.61
N ALA A 326 -7.47 13.13 18.80
CA ALA A 326 -7.93 14.51 18.95
C ALA A 326 -6.87 15.52 18.49
N LEU A 327 -5.59 15.28 18.81
CA LEU A 327 -4.46 16.09 18.33
C LEU A 327 -4.33 16.03 16.81
N PHE A 328 -4.48 14.84 16.21
CA PHE A 328 -4.50 14.70 14.75
C PHE A 328 -5.66 15.48 14.11
N PHE A 329 -6.86 15.43 14.68
CA PHE A 329 -8.01 16.18 14.20
C PHE A 329 -7.81 17.68 14.35
N ALA A 330 -7.30 18.14 15.49
CA ALA A 330 -6.95 19.55 15.70
C ALA A 330 -5.95 20.02 14.65
N LEU A 331 -4.90 19.24 14.36
CA LEU A 331 -3.92 19.55 13.32
C LEU A 331 -4.58 19.66 11.94
N LYS A 332 -5.49 18.75 11.57
CA LYS A 332 -6.20 18.81 10.29
C LYS A 332 -7.17 19.99 10.20
N LEU A 333 -7.84 20.35 11.30
CA LEU A 333 -8.73 21.50 11.36
C LEU A 333 -7.96 22.83 11.28
N VAL A 334 -6.88 22.99 12.04
CA VAL A 334 -6.01 24.19 12.03
C VAL A 334 -5.43 24.41 10.63
N ARG A 335 -5.03 23.33 9.94
CA ARG A 335 -4.52 23.39 8.56
C ARG A 335 -5.61 23.49 7.49
N LYS A 336 -6.89 23.58 7.88
CA LYS A 336 -8.07 23.60 6.99
C LYS A 336 -8.12 22.43 6.00
N ASP A 337 -7.57 21.27 6.37
CA ASP A 337 -7.44 20.07 5.53
C ASP A 337 -8.25 18.87 6.08
N PHE A 338 -9.25 19.15 6.92
CA PHE A 338 -10.06 18.11 7.57
C PHE A 338 -10.93 17.33 6.57
N MET A 339 -11.65 18.05 5.69
CA MET A 339 -12.55 17.45 4.70
C MET A 339 -11.77 16.50 3.79
N TYR A 340 -12.28 15.28 3.65
CA TYR A 340 -11.67 14.22 2.85
C TYR A 340 -11.92 14.47 1.35
N TRP A 341 -11.15 13.79 0.50
CA TRP A 341 -11.17 14.04 -0.95
C TRP A 341 -12.46 13.63 -1.70
N PRO A 342 -13.29 12.65 -1.27
CA PRO A 342 -14.52 12.29 -1.98
C PRO A 342 -15.58 13.40 -2.00
N GLN A 343 -16.37 13.45 -3.08
CA GLN A 343 -17.41 14.46 -3.31
C GLN A 343 -18.68 14.21 -2.50
N ILE A 344 -18.62 14.49 -1.20
CA ILE A 344 -19.79 14.42 -0.31
C ILE A 344 -20.03 15.81 0.27
N ASN A 345 -21.17 16.39 -0.08
CA ASN A 345 -21.55 17.74 0.31
C ASN A 345 -22.37 17.76 1.61
N GLY A 346 -22.35 18.89 2.32
CA GLY A 346 -23.12 19.12 3.53
C GLY A 346 -22.62 18.37 4.77
N LYS A 347 -23.50 18.17 5.76
CA LYS A 347 -23.17 17.58 7.07
C LYS A 347 -22.69 16.13 6.96
N SER A 348 -23.23 15.35 6.03
CA SER A 348 -22.78 13.96 5.77
C SER A 348 -21.32 13.91 5.32
N GLY A 349 -20.86 14.89 4.54
CA GLY A 349 -19.46 14.99 4.13
C GLY A 349 -18.49 15.14 5.30
N PHE A 350 -18.89 15.91 6.33
CA PHE A 350 -18.08 16.07 7.54
C PHE A 350 -17.98 14.76 8.31
N VAL A 351 -19.10 14.06 8.51
CA VAL A 351 -19.14 12.78 9.24
C VAL A 351 -18.31 11.72 8.51
N VAL A 352 -18.51 11.55 7.20
CA VAL A 352 -17.72 10.59 6.40
C VAL A 352 -16.24 10.95 6.42
N SER A 353 -15.90 12.25 6.34
CA SER A 353 -14.51 12.69 6.46
C SER A 353 -13.91 12.32 7.81
N ALA A 354 -14.62 12.54 8.91
CA ALA A 354 -14.17 12.16 10.24
C ALA A 354 -13.92 10.64 10.33
N MET A 355 -14.85 9.82 9.86
CA MET A 355 -14.71 8.35 9.87
C MET A 355 -13.51 7.89 9.05
N MET A 356 -13.34 8.41 7.82
CA MET A 356 -12.18 8.07 6.98
C MET A 356 -10.87 8.51 7.62
N ARG A 357 -10.84 9.67 8.26
CA ARG A 357 -9.66 10.19 8.98
C ARG A 357 -9.30 9.31 10.17
N VAL A 358 -10.27 8.79 10.93
CA VAL A 358 -10.02 7.80 12.00
C VAL A 358 -9.36 6.54 11.43
N GLY A 359 -9.96 5.96 10.39
CA GLY A 359 -9.46 4.72 9.78
C GLY A 359 -8.04 4.88 9.24
N VAL A 360 -7.81 5.92 8.43
CA VAL A 360 -6.49 6.25 7.86
C VAL A 360 -5.44 6.47 8.95
N LYS A 361 -5.78 7.19 10.02
CA LYS A 361 -4.87 7.46 11.12
C LYS A 361 -4.48 6.18 11.85
N ILE A 362 -5.46 5.33 12.19
CA ILE A 362 -5.20 4.05 12.87
C ILE A 362 -4.35 3.13 11.98
N ILE A 363 -4.67 3.01 10.69
CA ILE A 363 -3.86 2.21 9.76
C ILE A 363 -2.43 2.75 9.71
N ALA A 364 -2.23 4.06 9.56
CA ALA A 364 -0.91 4.67 9.51
C ALA A 364 -0.12 4.45 10.82
N ASP A 365 -0.77 4.62 11.97
CA ASP A 365 -0.13 4.48 13.28
C ASP A 365 0.43 3.09 13.51
N PHE A 366 -0.38 2.08 13.20
CA PHE A 366 -0.06 0.70 13.46
C PHE A 366 0.79 0.08 12.35
N THR A 367 0.57 0.39 11.07
CA THR A 367 1.29 -0.29 9.97
C THR A 367 2.38 0.56 9.34
N GLY A 368 2.44 1.87 9.61
CA GLY A 368 3.39 2.74 8.93
C GLY A 368 3.21 2.78 7.40
N LEU A 369 2.00 2.47 6.90
CA LEU A 369 1.70 2.33 5.48
C LEU A 369 2.20 3.53 4.67
N VAL A 370 3.19 3.30 3.80
CA VAL A 370 3.94 4.37 3.11
C VAL A 370 3.03 5.24 2.23
N GLN A 371 2.03 4.67 1.57
CA GLN A 371 1.06 5.45 0.77
C GLN A 371 0.38 6.56 1.58
N LEU A 372 0.14 6.38 2.88
CA LEU A 372 -0.58 7.37 3.70
C LEU A 372 0.24 8.63 4.02
N ARG A 373 1.50 8.69 3.56
CA ARG A 373 2.29 9.92 3.48
C ARG A 373 1.75 10.91 2.43
N HIS A 374 0.78 10.51 1.61
CA HIS A 374 0.16 11.38 0.61
C HIS A 374 -0.46 12.63 1.26
N PRO A 375 -0.33 13.83 0.66
CA PRO A 375 -0.92 15.07 1.20
C PRO A 375 -2.43 15.01 1.47
N TYR A 376 -3.17 14.23 0.67
CA TYR A 376 -4.61 13.98 0.90
C TYR A 376 -4.87 13.17 2.18
N GLU A 377 -3.89 12.40 2.65
CA GLU A 377 -3.96 11.52 3.82
C GLU A 377 -3.35 12.21 5.05
N LEU A 378 -2.22 11.73 5.60
CA LEU A 378 -1.56 12.36 6.75
C LEU A 378 -0.59 13.46 6.32
N GLY A 379 0.06 13.28 5.17
CA GLY A 379 1.20 14.08 4.72
C GLY A 379 2.54 13.53 5.23
N GLY A 380 3.62 13.86 4.51
CA GLY A 380 4.95 13.30 4.73
C GLY A 380 5.48 13.48 6.14
N TYR A 381 5.50 14.73 6.61
CA TYR A 381 6.03 15.06 7.93
C TYR A 381 5.30 14.32 9.06
N TYR A 382 3.97 14.27 9.00
CA TYR A 382 3.17 13.60 10.04
C TYR A 382 3.37 12.08 9.98
N TRP A 383 3.43 11.49 8.79
CA TRP A 383 3.74 10.06 8.63
C TRP A 383 5.12 9.71 9.22
N ALA A 384 6.14 10.55 9.03
CA ALA A 384 7.45 10.36 9.64
C ALA A 384 7.39 10.47 11.18
N TRP A 385 6.61 11.43 11.70
CA TRP A 385 6.35 11.56 13.15
C TRP A 385 5.68 10.31 13.74
N THR A 386 4.77 9.67 13.02
CA THR A 386 4.15 8.40 13.44
C THR A 386 5.19 7.30 13.64
N LEU A 387 6.22 7.21 12.80
CA LEU A 387 7.32 6.24 12.99
C LEU A 387 8.22 6.62 14.17
N LEU A 388 8.50 7.92 14.34
CA LEU A 388 9.36 8.44 15.40
C LEU A 388 8.73 8.36 16.81
N SER A 389 7.41 8.58 16.91
CA SER A 389 6.71 8.63 18.19
C SER A 389 6.50 7.24 18.81
N THR A 390 6.44 6.18 18.01
CA THR A 390 6.18 4.81 18.53
C THR A 390 7.20 4.35 19.57
N PRO A 391 8.52 4.43 19.33
CA PRO A 391 9.50 4.03 20.34
C PRO A 391 9.46 4.92 21.59
N ILE A 392 9.25 6.24 21.44
CA ILE A 392 9.17 7.19 22.56
C ILE A 392 8.03 6.79 23.50
N VAL A 393 6.85 6.56 22.93
CA VAL A 393 5.67 6.11 23.66
C VAL A 393 5.90 4.71 24.26
N GLY A 394 6.66 3.85 23.57
CA GLY A 394 7.04 2.53 24.06
C GLY A 394 7.93 2.56 25.30
N TYR A 395 8.95 3.43 25.36
CA TYR A 395 9.73 3.62 26.57
C TYR A 395 8.88 4.15 27.72
N PHE A 396 7.98 5.12 27.44
CA PHE A 396 7.10 5.69 28.45
C PHE A 396 6.14 4.64 29.05
N PHE A 397 5.43 3.88 28.23
CA PHE A 397 4.52 2.84 28.75
C PHE A 397 5.26 1.63 29.30
N GLY A 398 6.47 1.34 28.81
CA GLY A 398 7.37 0.37 29.44
C GLY A 398 7.71 0.74 30.88
N TYR A 399 8.05 2.00 31.13
CA TYR A 399 8.27 2.51 32.49
C TYR A 399 7.02 2.37 33.36
N ARG A 400 5.85 2.80 32.86
CA ARG A 400 4.58 2.72 33.59
C ARG A 400 4.17 1.30 33.93
N TYR A 401 4.40 0.36 33.02
CA TYR A 401 4.17 -1.07 33.26
C TYR A 401 5.07 -1.62 34.36
N LEU A 402 6.38 -1.29 34.35
CA LEU A 402 7.31 -1.76 35.38
C LEU A 402 6.97 -1.20 36.77
N GLU A 403 6.53 0.05 36.83
CA GLU A 403 6.03 0.67 38.06
C GLU A 403 4.76 -0.04 38.57
N PHE A 404 3.85 -0.38 37.67
CA PHE A 404 2.64 -1.14 38.00
C PHE A 404 2.97 -2.54 38.55
N VAL A 405 3.82 -3.30 37.86
CA VAL A 405 4.22 -4.65 38.29
C VAL A 405 4.94 -4.63 39.64
N GLY A 406 5.76 -3.61 39.92
CA GLY A 406 6.42 -3.44 41.20
C GLY A 406 5.48 -3.03 42.35
N SER A 407 4.29 -2.51 42.04
CA SER A 407 3.31 -2.06 43.01
C SER A 407 2.53 -3.20 43.66
N GLU A 408 1.91 -2.95 44.82
CA GLU A 408 1.01 -3.92 45.48
C GLU A 408 -0.20 -4.30 44.60
N ALA A 409 -0.65 -3.40 43.72
CA ALA A 409 -1.73 -3.70 42.78
C ALA A 409 -1.29 -4.69 41.69
N GLY A 410 -0.08 -4.51 41.15
CA GLY A 410 0.48 -5.42 40.14
C GLY A 410 0.82 -6.80 40.71
N LYS A 411 1.31 -6.88 41.94
CA LYS A 411 1.54 -8.18 42.62
C LYS A 411 0.26 -8.97 42.87
N LYS A 412 -0.88 -8.28 43.00
CA LYS A 412 -2.21 -8.90 43.14
C LYS A 412 -2.89 -9.14 41.79
N ALA A 413 -2.36 -8.60 40.70
CA ALA A 413 -2.88 -8.83 39.37
C ALA A 413 -2.50 -10.25 38.93
N ASP A 414 -3.48 -11.00 38.45
CA ASP A 414 -3.30 -12.36 37.93
C ASP A 414 -2.72 -12.31 36.51
N LEU A 415 -1.48 -11.81 36.39
CA LEU A 415 -0.76 -11.72 35.13
C LEU A 415 0.00 -13.03 34.87
N THR A 416 -0.29 -13.65 33.75
CA THR A 416 0.33 -14.93 33.38
C THR A 416 1.77 -14.73 32.88
N LEU A 417 2.05 -13.62 32.19
CA LEU A 417 3.40 -13.25 31.76
C LEU A 417 3.83 -11.90 32.37
N VAL A 418 4.83 -11.95 33.24
CA VAL A 418 5.45 -10.76 33.85
C VAL A 418 6.84 -10.53 33.27
N LEU A 419 6.97 -9.48 32.46
CA LEU A 419 8.26 -9.08 31.91
C LEU A 419 9.12 -8.29 32.90
N THR A 420 10.42 -8.58 32.87
CA THR A 420 11.47 -7.82 33.54
C THR A 420 11.81 -6.52 32.79
N SER A 421 12.51 -5.60 33.45
CA SER A 421 12.96 -4.36 32.83
C SER A 421 13.86 -4.59 31.61
N LYS A 422 14.70 -5.62 31.65
CA LYS A 422 15.57 -6.01 30.53
C LYS A 422 14.77 -6.49 29.33
N GLU A 423 13.69 -7.24 29.54
CA GLU A 423 12.85 -7.74 28.45
C GLU A 423 12.02 -6.61 27.84
N VAL A 424 11.35 -5.79 28.66
CA VAL A 424 10.54 -4.66 28.17
C VAL A 424 11.38 -3.70 27.33
N TYR A 425 12.47 -3.18 27.89
CA TYR A 425 13.32 -2.25 27.17
C TYR A 425 14.16 -2.93 26.09
N GLY A 426 14.48 -4.22 26.24
CA GLY A 426 15.14 -5.01 25.21
C GLY A 426 14.29 -5.12 23.95
N VAL A 427 13.00 -5.48 24.09
CA VAL A 427 12.05 -5.55 22.97
C VAL A 427 11.85 -4.17 22.32
N VAL A 428 11.57 -3.13 23.12
CA VAL A 428 11.36 -1.77 22.59
C VAL A 428 12.60 -1.27 21.85
N THR A 429 13.79 -1.46 22.42
CA THR A 429 15.05 -1.01 21.81
C THR A 429 15.37 -1.82 20.54
N ALA A 430 15.18 -3.13 20.56
CA ALA A 430 15.45 -3.99 19.41
C ALA A 430 14.54 -3.63 18.22
N LEU A 431 13.24 -3.48 18.45
CA LEU A 431 12.29 -3.07 17.41
C LEU A 431 12.58 -1.65 16.92
N CYS A 432 12.95 -0.73 17.81
CA CYS A 432 13.34 0.64 17.47
C CYS A 432 14.57 0.66 16.54
N VAL A 433 15.67 0.01 16.95
CA VAL A 433 16.91 -0.04 16.17
C VAL A 433 16.66 -0.69 14.82
N PHE A 434 15.91 -1.79 14.78
CA PHE A 434 15.60 -2.48 13.54
C PHE A 434 14.73 -1.61 12.62
N GLN A 435 13.69 -0.95 13.16
CA GLN A 435 12.82 -0.03 12.41
C GLN A 435 13.60 1.13 11.78
N PHE A 436 14.46 1.81 12.54
CA PHE A 436 15.25 2.91 12.00
C PHE A 436 16.32 2.45 11.00
N SER A 437 16.90 1.27 11.22
CA SER A 437 17.83 0.67 10.25
C SER A 437 17.14 0.38 8.93
N LEU A 438 15.94 -0.21 8.97
CA LEU A 438 15.12 -0.47 7.79
C LEU A 438 14.66 0.83 7.11
N CYS A 439 14.26 1.84 7.88
CA CYS A 439 13.91 3.15 7.35
C CYS A 439 15.10 3.81 6.63
N GLY A 440 16.30 3.76 7.21
CA GLY A 440 17.52 4.24 6.57
C GLY A 440 17.86 3.48 5.28
N LEU A 441 17.73 2.15 5.28
CA LEU A 441 17.92 1.32 4.09
C LEU A 441 16.87 1.62 3.02
N PHE A 442 15.61 1.79 3.41
CA PHE A 442 14.51 2.18 2.53
C PHE A 442 14.80 3.53 1.85
N LEU A 443 15.03 4.58 2.64
CA LEU A 443 15.27 5.94 2.13
C LEU A 443 16.52 6.04 1.24
N ARG A 444 17.55 5.22 1.52
CA ARG A 444 18.75 5.14 0.68
C ARG A 444 18.48 4.46 -0.67
N ASN A 445 17.55 3.51 -0.74
CA ASN A 445 17.32 2.70 -1.94
C ASN A 445 16.18 3.19 -2.82
N ILE A 446 15.25 4.02 -2.31
CA ILE A 446 14.22 4.65 -3.15
C ILE A 446 14.84 5.62 -4.17
N ASN A 447 14.06 5.98 -5.19
CA ASN A 447 14.40 7.06 -6.10
C ASN A 447 14.51 8.38 -5.34
N GLN A 448 15.72 8.93 -5.29
CA GLN A 448 16.09 10.05 -4.40
C GLN A 448 15.26 11.32 -4.66
N ARG A 449 14.74 11.50 -5.89
CA ARG A 449 13.82 12.59 -6.26
C ARG A 449 12.59 12.67 -5.33
N TYR A 450 12.14 11.55 -4.79
CA TYR A 450 10.91 11.46 -3.99
C TYR A 450 11.16 11.61 -2.48
N LEU A 451 12.41 11.77 -2.03
CA LEU A 451 12.71 11.97 -0.60
C LEU A 451 11.93 13.16 -0.01
N LYS A 452 11.75 14.24 -0.79
CA LYS A 452 10.98 15.43 -0.40
C LYS A 452 9.57 15.10 0.10
N THR A 453 8.99 14.01 -0.39
CA THR A 453 7.63 13.62 -0.03
C THR A 453 7.51 13.07 1.40
N PHE A 454 8.61 12.66 2.04
CA PHE A 454 8.63 12.08 3.38
C PHE A 454 8.79 13.12 4.49
N TYR A 455 9.18 14.35 4.14
CA TYR A 455 9.26 15.49 5.09
C TYR A 455 8.45 16.70 4.63
N SER A 456 7.64 16.54 3.58
CA SER A 456 6.76 17.59 3.08
C SER A 456 5.66 17.93 4.08
N THR A 457 5.41 19.23 4.22
CA THR A 457 4.27 19.78 4.98
C THR A 457 3.09 20.14 4.06
N CYS A 458 3.17 19.80 2.76
CA CYS A 458 2.08 20.08 1.81
C CYS A 458 0.76 19.43 2.27
N THR A 459 -0.32 20.22 2.29
CA THR A 459 -1.67 19.72 2.58
C THR A 459 -2.36 19.24 1.31
N GLY A 460 -3.46 18.50 1.46
CA GLY A 460 -4.29 18.13 0.33
C GLY A 460 -4.73 19.33 -0.51
N ASN A 461 -5.20 20.40 0.14
CA ASN A 461 -5.67 21.59 -0.57
C ASN A 461 -4.54 22.30 -1.36
N ILE A 462 -3.34 22.40 -0.76
CA ILE A 462 -2.17 22.96 -1.45
C ILE A 462 -1.79 22.09 -2.65
N LYS A 463 -1.81 20.76 -2.48
CA LYS A 463 -1.50 19.83 -3.58
C LYS A 463 -2.51 19.95 -4.73
N CYS A 464 -3.81 20.08 -4.44
CA CYS A 464 -4.83 20.35 -5.47
C CYS A 464 -4.56 21.65 -6.21
N THR A 465 -4.25 22.73 -5.48
CA THR A 465 -3.94 24.03 -6.08
C THR A 465 -2.70 23.97 -6.98
N GLN A 466 -1.64 23.28 -6.52
CA GLN A 466 -0.42 23.08 -7.31
C GLN A 466 -0.68 22.26 -8.58
N MET A 467 -1.53 21.23 -8.50
CA MET A 467 -1.91 20.41 -9.64
C MET A 467 -2.64 21.22 -10.71
N PHE A 468 -3.51 22.16 -10.32
CA PHE A 468 -4.20 23.04 -11.28
C PHE A 468 -3.25 24.07 -11.92
N THR A 469 -2.42 24.72 -11.11
CA THR A 469 -1.62 25.88 -11.52
C THR A 469 -0.32 25.52 -12.23
N HIS A 470 0.30 24.39 -11.88
CA HIS A 470 1.63 24.00 -12.38
C HIS A 470 1.62 22.79 -13.31
N SER A 471 0.47 22.15 -13.55
CA SER A 471 0.41 21.06 -14.53
C SER A 471 0.35 21.62 -15.94
N ASP A 472 1.21 21.13 -16.82
CA ASP A 472 1.15 21.41 -18.25
C ASP A 472 0.05 20.56 -18.95
N GLU A 473 -0.34 19.43 -18.35
CA GLU A 473 -1.37 18.54 -18.89
C GLU A 473 -2.77 18.93 -18.41
N GLU A 474 -3.68 19.15 -19.37
CA GLU A 474 -5.09 19.52 -19.12
C GLU A 474 -5.84 18.45 -18.33
N GLU A 475 -5.55 17.16 -18.56
CA GLU A 475 -6.18 16.04 -17.84
C GLU A 475 -5.96 16.15 -16.32
N MET A 476 -4.76 16.50 -15.88
CA MET A 476 -4.46 16.70 -14.46
C MET A 476 -5.20 17.91 -13.87
N LYS A 477 -5.37 18.98 -14.66
CA LYS A 477 -6.16 20.15 -14.23
C LYS A 477 -7.63 19.79 -14.05
N VAL A 478 -8.20 19.02 -14.98
CA VAL A 478 -9.60 18.60 -14.93
C VAL A 478 -9.84 17.60 -13.79
N GLN A 479 -8.86 16.73 -13.49
CA GLN A 479 -8.99 15.72 -12.44
C GLN A 479 -9.32 16.33 -11.06
N ILE A 480 -8.85 17.54 -10.75
CA ILE A 480 -9.11 18.16 -9.44
C ILE A 480 -10.62 18.33 -9.17
N PHE A 481 -11.42 18.50 -10.23
CA PHE A 481 -12.87 18.66 -10.13
C PHE A 481 -13.60 17.35 -9.86
N THR A 482 -12.89 16.21 -9.83
CA THR A 482 -13.40 14.94 -9.28
C THR A 482 -13.27 14.87 -7.75
N TYR A 483 -12.52 15.79 -7.15
CA TYR A 483 -12.43 15.92 -5.69
C TYR A 483 -13.48 16.87 -5.12
N SER A 484 -13.69 16.75 -3.82
CA SER A 484 -14.57 17.62 -3.05
C SER A 484 -14.23 19.10 -3.25
N ARG A 485 -15.26 19.95 -3.41
CA ARG A 485 -15.09 21.41 -3.58
C ARG A 485 -14.23 22.05 -2.49
N TYR A 486 -14.26 21.52 -1.27
CA TYR A 486 -13.41 21.99 -0.17
C TYR A 486 -11.90 21.90 -0.48
N LYS A 487 -11.47 21.00 -1.37
CA LYS A 487 -10.05 20.83 -1.75
C LYS A 487 -9.54 21.87 -2.73
N TRP A 488 -10.42 22.39 -3.60
CA TRP A 488 -10.06 23.33 -4.66
C TRP A 488 -10.78 24.68 -4.54
N SER A 489 -11.52 24.93 -3.45
CA SER A 489 -12.20 26.21 -3.21
C SER A 489 -11.32 27.46 -3.28
N SER A 490 -10.00 27.34 -3.06
CA SER A 490 -9.05 28.44 -3.17
C SER A 490 -8.79 28.93 -4.60
N ILE A 491 -9.08 28.10 -5.61
CA ILE A 491 -8.89 28.40 -7.04
C ILE A 491 -10.21 28.56 -7.78
N GLU A 492 -11.33 28.67 -7.05
CA GLU A 492 -12.66 28.73 -7.65
C GLU A 492 -12.87 29.95 -8.56
N GLY A 493 -12.22 31.09 -8.26
CA GLY A 493 -12.26 32.27 -9.14
C GLY A 493 -11.50 32.07 -10.45
N GLU A 494 -10.36 31.39 -10.43
CA GLU A 494 -9.52 31.11 -11.62
C GLU A 494 -10.01 29.90 -12.43
N ALA A 495 -10.88 29.07 -11.86
CA ALA A 495 -11.40 27.85 -12.48
C ALA A 495 -12.73 28.05 -13.23
N ILE A 496 -13.44 29.17 -12.97
CA ILE A 496 -14.74 29.50 -13.57
C ILE A 496 -14.59 30.43 -14.79
N GLU A 497 -13.47 31.14 -14.89
CA GLU A 497 -13.01 31.84 -16.11
C GLU A 497 -12.37 30.85 -17.09
#